data_AF-A0A800FXW1-F1
#
_entry.id   AF-A0A800FXW1-F1
#
_cell.length_a   1.000
_cell.length_b   1.000
_cell.length_c   1.000
_cell.angle_alpha   90.00
_cell.angle_beta   90.00
_cell.angle_gamma   90.00
#
_symmetry.space_group_name_H-M   'P 1'
#
loop_
_entity.id
_entity.type
_entity.pdbx_description
1 polymer ?
#
loop_
_entity_poly.entity_id
_entity_poly.type
_entity_poly.pdbx_seq_one_letter_code
_entity_poly.pdbx_strand_id
1 'polypeptide(L)' 'MKEIPSDLGRAVENNADRLDLSAVSEAYALAEEAHSGQRRASGERFVTHAVEVATILAGLGLDTDAVIS' A
#
# COMPACT_ATOMS: atom_id res chain seq x y z
N MET A 1 -1.36 8.00 12.98
CA MET A 1 -1.11 7.24 11.74
C MET A 1 -2.35 6.41 11.45
N LYS A 2 -2.81 6.35 10.18
CA LYS A 2 -3.78 5.33 9.78
C LYS A 2 -3.07 3.98 9.74
N GLU A 3 -3.71 2.94 10.26
CA GLU A 3 -3.21 1.57 10.11
C GLU A 3 -3.26 1.16 8.63
N ILE A 4 -2.14 0.66 8.12
CA ILE A 4 -2.07 0.04 6.79
C ILE A 4 -2.54 -1.43 6.87
N PRO A 5 -2.98 -2.03 5.76
CA PRO A 5 -3.34 -3.44 5.72
C PRO A 5 -2.17 -4.33 6.18
N SER A 6 -2.48 -5.36 6.97
CA SER A 6 -1.47 -6.19 7.66
C SER A 6 -0.46 -6.84 6.72
N ASP A 7 -0.89 -7.27 5.53
CA ASP A 7 0.03 -7.90 4.56
C ASP A 7 1.02 -6.89 3.98
N LEU A 8 0.57 -5.67 3.68
CA LEU A 8 1.45 -4.59 3.25
C LEU A 8 2.42 -4.21 4.38
N GLY A 9 1.91 -4.07 5.61
CA GLY A 9 2.76 -3.76 6.77
C GLY A 9 3.86 -4.80 6.99
N ARG A 10 3.51 -6.08 6.94
CA ARG A 10 4.49 -7.16 7.04
C ARG A 10 5.51 -7.14 5.90
N ALA A 11 5.09 -6.86 4.67
CA ALA A 11 6.00 -6.78 3.53
C ALA A 11 6.99 -5.60 3.67
N VAL A 12 6.51 -4.47 4.19
CA VAL A 12 7.33 -3.29 4.50
C VAL A 12 8.32 -3.59 5.63
N GLU A 13 7.86 -4.18 6.73
CA GLU A 13 8.70 -4.56 7.86
C GLU A 13 9.82 -5.53 7.46
N ASN A 14 9.52 -6.50 6.59
CA ASN A 14 10.51 -7.45 6.08
C ASN A 14 11.59 -6.80 5.19
N ASN A 15 11.36 -5.58 4.70
CA ASN A 15 12.27 -4.82 3.84
C ASN A 15 12.53 -3.41 4.42
N ALA A 16 12.53 -3.28 5.75
CA ALA A 16 12.64 -2.00 6.45
C ALA A 16 14.00 -1.30 6.24
N ASP A 17 15.00 -2.00 5.70
CA ASP A 17 16.28 -1.41 5.26
C ASP A 17 16.15 -0.60 3.96
N ARG A 18 15.04 -0.76 3.23
CA ARG A 18 14.79 -0.13 1.92
C ARG A 18 13.50 0.69 1.88
N LEU A 19 12.57 0.39 2.77
CA LEU A 19 11.22 0.96 2.75
C LEU A 19 10.94 1.86 3.96
N ASP A 20 10.36 3.02 3.70
CA ASP A 20 9.89 3.96 4.72
C ASP A 20 8.42 3.68 5.05
N LEU A 21 8.19 3.12 6.26
CA LEU A 21 6.85 2.81 6.74
C LEU A 21 5.95 4.06 6.89
N SER A 22 6.52 5.21 7.24
CA SER A 22 5.76 6.46 7.36
C SER A 22 5.25 6.90 5.99
N ALA A 23 6.14 6.91 4.98
CA ALA A 23 5.77 7.26 3.61
C ALA A 23 4.70 6.31 3.04
N VAL A 24 4.83 5.00 3.26
CA VAL A 24 3.82 4.02 2.84
C VAL A 24 2.48 4.23 3.55
N SER A 25 2.50 4.55 4.85
CA SER A 25 1.28 4.84 5.61
C SER A 25 0.55 6.09 5.11
N GLU A 26 1.30 7.14 4.77
CA GLU A 26 0.76 8.38 4.20
C GLU A 26 0.19 8.15 2.80
N ALA A 27 0.91 7.42 1.93
CA ALA A 27 0.44 7.07 0.60
C ALA A 27 -0.83 6.21 0.64
N TYR A 28 -0.90 5.23 1.56
CA TYR A 28 -2.11 4.44 1.78
C TYR A 28 -3.29 5.32 2.23
N ALA A 29 -3.06 6.24 3.18
CA ALA A 29 -4.11 7.13 3.67
C ALA A 29 -4.69 7.99 2.54
N LEU A 30 -3.82 8.51 1.66
CA LEU A 30 -4.19 9.28 0.48
C LEU A 30 -4.98 8.42 -0.53
N ALA A 31 -4.50 7.21 -0.84
CA ALA A 31 -5.16 6.31 -1.77
C ALA A 31 -6.55 5.87 -1.26
N GLU A 32 -6.69 5.61 0.04
CA GLU A 32 -7.98 5.27 0.65
C GLU A 32 -8.99 6.41 0.51
N GLU A 33 -8.56 7.64 0.78
CA GLU A 33 -9.41 8.83 0.63
C GLU A 33 -9.79 9.08 -0.83
N ALA A 34 -8.81 9.07 -1.75
CA ALA A 34 -9.02 9.30 -3.17
C ALA A 34 -9.97 8.26 -3.79
N HIS A 35 -9.89 7.02 -3.35
CA HIS A 35 -10.73 5.92 -3.83
C HIS A 35 -11.96 5.64 -2.94
N SER A 36 -12.29 6.54 -2.03
CA SER A 36 -13.49 6.42 -1.19
C SER A 36 -14.75 6.32 -2.06
N GLY A 37 -15.60 5.33 -1.76
CA GLY A 37 -16.81 5.03 -2.53
C GLY A 37 -16.58 4.36 -3.89
N GLN A 38 -15.35 4.34 -4.41
CA GLN A 38 -15.04 3.70 -5.69
C GLN A 38 -15.01 2.16 -5.56
N ARG A 39 -15.48 1.49 -6.61
CA ARG A 39 -15.58 0.03 -6.69
C ARG A 39 -15.00 -0.48 -8.00
N ARG A 40 -14.39 -1.66 -7.96
CA ARG A 40 -14.00 -2.42 -9.17
C ARG A 40 -15.23 -3.10 -9.78
N ALA A 41 -15.09 -3.63 -10.99
CA ALA A 41 -16.11 -4.47 -11.62
C ALA A 41 -16.48 -5.71 -10.79
N SER A 42 -15.56 -6.21 -9.94
CA SER A 42 -15.81 -7.30 -8.98
C SER A 42 -16.72 -6.89 -7.80
N GLY A 43 -16.96 -5.59 -7.60
CA GLY A 43 -17.66 -5.06 -6.43
C GLY A 43 -16.77 -4.78 -5.21
N GLU A 44 -15.48 -5.09 -5.28
CA GLU A 44 -14.50 -4.78 -4.23
C GLU A 44 -14.14 -3.29 -4.20
N ARG A 45 -13.65 -2.82 -3.04
CA ARG A 45 -13.13 -1.46 -2.92
C ARG A 45 -11.95 -1.27 -3.88
N PHE A 46 -11.91 -0.15 -4.59
CA PHE A 46 -10.84 0.09 -5.57
C PHE A 46 -9.45 0.10 -4.91
N VAL A 47 -9.32 0.71 -3.72
CA VAL A 47 -8.07 0.77 -2.95
C VAL A 47 -7.44 -0.60 -2.67
N THR A 48 -8.24 -1.67 -2.58
CA THR A 48 -7.73 -3.04 -2.34
C THR A 48 -6.72 -3.46 -3.41
N HIS A 49 -6.99 -3.13 -4.68
CA HIS A 49 -6.08 -3.49 -5.76
C HIS A 49 -4.74 -2.74 -5.68
N ALA A 50 -4.76 -1.45 -5.35
CA ALA A 50 -3.55 -0.67 -5.15
C ALA A 50 -2.69 -1.24 -4.01
N VAL A 51 -3.33 -1.65 -2.91
CA VAL A 51 -2.66 -2.31 -1.77
C VAL A 51 -2.01 -3.63 -2.18
N GLU A 52 -2.71 -4.46 -2.96
CA GLU A 52 -2.15 -5.74 -3.45
C GLU A 52 -0.90 -5.51 -4.31
N VAL A 53 -0.94 -4.54 -5.21
CA VAL A 53 0.23 -4.17 -6.03
C VAL A 53 1.38 -3.70 -5.15
N ALA A 54 1.14 -2.75 -4.25
CA ALA A 54 2.15 -2.24 -3.32
C ALA A 54 2.76 -3.38 -2.46
N THR A 55 1.95 -4.35 -2.03
CA THR A 55 2.40 -5.51 -1.26
C THR A 55 3.36 -6.39 -2.07
N ILE A 56 3.06 -6.61 -3.35
CA ILE A 56 3.93 -7.37 -4.26
C ILE A 56 5.25 -6.62 -4.48
N LEU A 57 5.20 -5.30 -4.75
CA LEU A 57 6.42 -4.50 -4.98
C LEU A 57 7.31 -4.46 -3.74
N ALA A 58 6.72 -4.29 -2.56
CA ALA A 58 7.44 -4.38 -1.29
C ALA A 58 8.05 -5.77 -1.10
N GLY A 59 7.31 -6.85 -1.39
CA GLY A 59 7.81 -8.23 -1.32
C GLY A 59 8.93 -8.56 -2.31
N LEU A 60 9.01 -7.83 -3.44
CA LEU A 60 10.09 -7.93 -4.42
C LEU A 60 11.33 -7.09 -4.03
N GLY A 61 11.27 -6.32 -2.95
CA GLY A 61 12.39 -5.50 -2.47
C GLY A 61 12.64 -4.24 -3.31
N LEU A 62 11.60 -3.70 -3.96
CA LEU A 62 11.69 -2.39 -4.60
C LEU A 62 11.86 -1.28 -3.54
N ASP A 63 12.22 -0.07 -4.00
CA ASP A 63 12.36 1.09 -3.11
C ASP A 63 11.01 1.74 -2.78
N THR A 64 11.06 2.69 -1.84
CA THR A 64 9.86 3.38 -1.35
C THR A 64 9.11 4.07 -2.50
N ASP A 65 9.82 4.76 -3.39
CA ASP A 65 9.23 5.51 -4.51
C ASP A 65 8.39 4.60 -5.41
N ALA A 66 8.88 3.41 -5.75
CA ALA A 66 8.11 2.45 -6.54
C ALA A 66 6.90 1.87 -5.80
N VAL A 67 6.99 1.72 -4.48
CA VAL A 67 5.88 1.18 -3.66
C VAL A 67 4.74 2.20 -3.49
N ILE A 68 5.05 3.50 -3.50
CA ILE A 68 4.06 4.57 -3.23
C ILE A 68 3.58 5.34 -4.46
N SER A 69 4.12 5.07 -5.66
CA SER A 69 3.82 5.79 -6.91
C SER A 69 2.39 5.61 -7.41
#